data_AF-A0A4R6WPG5-F1
#
_entry.id   AF-A0A4R6WPG5-F1
#
_cell.length_a   1.000
_cell.length_b   1.000
_cell.length_c   1.000
_cell.angle_alpha   90.00
_cell.angle_beta   90.00
_cell.angle_gamma   90.00
#
_symmetry.space_group_name_H-M   'P 1'
#
loop_
_entity.id
_entity.type
_entity.pdbx_description
1 polymer ?
#
loop_
_entity_poly.entity_id
_entity_poly.type
_entity_poly.pdbx_seq_one_letter_code
_entity_poly.pdbx_strand_id
1 'polypeptide(L)'
;MSPRIEKVCQLFPDETYLVMRLARSSEEFRSLCEEYDLAVDALHQLEGRENRMAADLIRVAEYRALIEELKVDLLRQLQASKSADQQSSGGRAR
;
A
#
# COMPACT_ATOMS: atom_id res chain seq x y z
N MET A 1 16.46 2.98 1.09
CA MET A 1 15.00 2.76 1.26
C MET A 1 14.48 2.28 -0.08
N SER A 2 13.68 1.22 -0.13
CA SER A 2 13.19 0.72 -1.42
C SER A 2 12.20 1.73 -2.04
N PRO A 3 12.23 1.99 -3.35
CA PRO A 3 11.40 3.01 -4.00
C PRO A 3 9.90 2.76 -3.78
N ARG A 4 9.48 1.49 -3.77
CA ARG A 4 8.12 1.05 -3.42
C ARG A 4 7.66 1.44 -2.02
N ILE A 5 8.55 1.40 -1.03
CA ILE A 5 8.21 1.81 0.35
C ILE A 5 8.06 3.33 0.42
N GLU A 6 8.89 4.07 -0.32
CA GLU A 6 8.82 5.53 -0.39
C GLU A 6 7.49 6.02 -0.97
N LYS A 7 6.99 5.39 -2.06
CA LYS A 7 5.66 5.67 -2.60
C LYS A 7 4.55 5.46 -1.56
N VAL A 8 4.62 4.37 -0.78
CA VAL A 8 3.63 4.12 0.29
C VAL A 8 3.74 5.15 1.43
N CYS A 9 4.95 5.60 1.78
CA CYS A 9 5.12 6.69 2.75
C CYS A 9 4.51 8.02 2.24
N GLN A 10 4.54 8.28 0.93
CA GLN A 10 3.89 9.46 0.36
C GLN A 10 2.35 9.38 0.41
N LEU A 11 1.77 8.17 0.40
CA LEU A 11 0.33 7.97 0.59
C LEU A 11 -0.11 8.18 2.04
N PHE A 12 0.74 7.77 2.98
CA PHE A 12 0.47 7.79 4.42
C PHE A 12 1.54 8.59 5.17
N PRO A 13 1.63 9.91 4.96
CA PRO A 13 2.69 10.72 5.54
C PRO A 13 2.67 10.69 7.07
N ASP A 14 1.48 10.73 7.69
CA ASP A 14 1.29 10.65 9.14
C ASP A 14 1.72 9.30 9.73
N GLU A 15 1.70 8.23 8.94
CA GLU A 15 2.02 6.87 9.38
C GLU A 15 3.36 6.36 8.84
N THR A 16 4.21 7.25 8.29
CA THR A 16 5.53 6.92 7.73
C THR A 16 6.35 6.03 8.66
N TYR A 17 6.35 6.31 9.97
CA TYR A 17 7.05 5.48 10.96
C TYR A 17 6.51 4.04 11.00
N LEU A 18 5.20 3.85 10.95
CA LEU A 18 4.56 2.52 10.94
C LEU A 18 4.85 1.78 9.63
N VAL A 19 4.78 2.46 8.49
CA VAL A 19 5.15 1.92 7.19
C VAL A 19 6.60 1.41 7.22
N MET A 20 7.54 2.21 7.73
CA MET A 20 8.94 1.81 7.84
C MET A 20 9.15 0.63 8.80
N ARG A 21 8.42 0.61 9.92
CA ARG A 21 8.48 -0.50 10.88
C ARG A 21 7.98 -1.79 10.26
N LEU A 22 6.79 -1.77 9.67
CA LEU A 22 6.18 -2.92 9.01
C LEU A 22 7.01 -3.42 7.85
N ALA A 23 7.56 -2.52 7.03
CA ALA A 23 8.41 -2.92 5.92
C ALA A 23 9.71 -3.62 6.36
N ARG A 24 10.15 -3.44 7.61
CA ARG A 24 11.31 -4.14 8.17
C ARG A 24 10.95 -5.47 8.83
N SER A 25 9.74 -5.60 9.36
CA SER A 25 9.35 -6.76 10.19
C SER A 25 8.33 -7.70 9.54
N SER A 26 7.61 -7.25 8.51
CA SER A 26 6.57 -8.02 7.83
C SER A 26 6.93 -8.22 6.36
N GLU A 27 7.07 -9.49 5.96
CA GLU A 27 7.22 -9.87 4.56
C GLU A 27 5.93 -9.61 3.78
N GLU A 28 4.79 -9.95 4.35
CA GLU A 28 3.47 -9.71 3.76
C GLU A 28 3.26 -8.23 3.43
N PHE A 29 3.63 -7.33 4.34
CA PHE A 29 3.54 -5.89 4.09
C PHE A 29 4.48 -5.43 2.96
N ARG A 30 5.68 -6.02 2.86
CA ARG A 30 6.60 -5.71 1.75
C ARG A 30 6.05 -6.18 0.41
N SER A 31 5.40 -7.33 0.37
CA SER A 31 4.72 -7.85 -0.82
C SER A 31 3.57 -6.93 -1.24
N LEU A 32 2.73 -6.48 -0.31
CA LEU A 32 1.66 -5.51 -0.61
C LEU A 32 2.21 -4.18 -1.17
N CYS A 33 3.32 -3.68 -0.62
CA CYS A 33 3.97 -2.49 -1.16
C CYS A 33 4.47 -2.70 -2.59
N GLU A 34 4.93 -3.90 -2.93
CA GLU A 34 5.38 -4.28 -4.26
C GLU A 34 4.22 -4.44 -5.25
N GLU A 35 3.13 -5.09 -4.83
CA GLU A 35 1.92 -5.23 -5.64
C GLU A 35 1.29 -3.86 -5.94
N TYR A 36 1.25 -2.97 -4.94
CA TYR A 36 0.79 -1.60 -5.11
C TYR A 36 1.64 -0.84 -6.14
N ASP A 37 2.98 -0.92 -6.02
CA ASP A 37 3.91 -0.26 -6.93
C ASP A 37 3.72 -0.75 -8.39
N LEU A 38 3.61 -2.06 -8.58
CA LEU A 38 3.38 -2.68 -9.88
C LEU A 38 2.02 -2.27 -10.49
N ALA A 39 0.97 -2.21 -9.68
CA ALA A 39 -0.36 -1.81 -10.15
C ALA A 39 -0.39 -0.34 -10.59
N VAL A 40 0.26 0.56 -9.82
CA VAL A 40 0.39 1.97 -10.16
C VAL A 40 1.20 2.16 -11.45
N ASP A 41 2.33 1.47 -11.57
CA ASP A 41 3.18 1.56 -12.77
C ASP A 41 2.46 1.00 -14.01
N ALA A 42 1.68 -0.08 -13.87
CA ALA A 42 0.85 -0.61 -14.94
C ALA A 42 -0.25 0.38 -15.35
N LEU A 43 -0.91 1.02 -14.39
CA LEU A 43 -1.91 2.06 -14.65
C LEU A 43 -1.28 3.24 -15.39
N HIS A 44 -0.14 3.76 -14.94
CA HIS A 44 0.56 4.86 -15.61
C HIS A 44 0.95 4.52 -17.06
N GLN A 45 1.40 3.29 -17.31
CA GLN A 45 1.73 2.83 -18.66
C GLN A 45 0.51 2.75 -19.57
N LEU A 46 -0.63 2.30 -19.05
CA LEU A 46 -1.89 2.28 -19.80
C LEU A 46 -2.39 3.70 -20.05
N GLU A 47 -2.21 4.59 -19.08
CA GLU A 47 -2.69 5.95 -19.16
C GLU A 47 -1.86 6.83 -20.11
N GLY A 48 -0.55 6.59 -20.23
CA GLY A 48 0.34 7.34 -21.12
C GLY A 48 0.23 7.01 -22.61
N ARG A 49 -0.62 6.06 -23.02
CA ARG A 49 -0.80 5.70 -24.44
C ARG A 49 -1.70 6.71 -25.16
N GLU A 50 -1.20 7.33 -26.23
CA GLU A 50 -1.95 8.30 -27.06
C GLU A 50 -3.15 7.68 -27.81
N ASN A 51 -3.11 6.38 -28.13
CA ASN A 51 -4.16 5.72 -28.92
C ASN A 51 -4.87 4.62 -28.11
N ARG A 52 -5.55 5.00 -27.03
CA ARG A 52 -6.25 4.05 -26.14
C ARG A 52 -7.40 3.36 -26.87
N MET A 53 -7.39 2.04 -26.87
CA MET A 53 -8.51 1.22 -27.32
C MET A 53 -9.55 1.09 -26.20
N ALA A 54 -10.79 0.72 -26.54
CA ALA A 54 -11.83 0.46 -25.53
C ALA A 54 -11.39 -0.58 -24.48
N ALA A 55 -10.57 -1.56 -24.87
CA ALA A 55 -9.97 -2.54 -23.96
C ALA A 55 -8.99 -1.92 -22.96
N ASP A 56 -8.26 -0.86 -23.33
CA ASP A 56 -7.38 -0.14 -22.40
C ASP A 56 -8.20 0.61 -21.35
N LEU A 57 -9.38 1.14 -21.70
CA LEU A 57 -10.27 1.82 -20.76
C LEU A 57 -10.81 0.87 -19.68
N ILE A 58 -11.16 -0.37 -20.06
CA ILE A 58 -11.58 -1.41 -19.11
C ILE A 58 -10.42 -1.73 -18.17
N ARG A 59 -9.22 -2.00 -18.71
CA ARG A 59 -8.04 -2.29 -17.91
C ARG A 59 -7.68 -1.14 -16.97
N VAL A 60 -7.78 0.10 -17.41
CA VAL A 60 -7.58 1.28 -16.56
C VAL A 60 -8.56 1.27 -15.39
N ALA A 61 -9.83 0.96 -15.62
CA ALA A 61 -10.82 0.85 -14.55
C ALA A 61 -10.49 -0.31 -13.58
N GLU A 62 -10.07 -1.47 -14.09
CA GLU A 62 -9.65 -2.63 -13.30
C GLU A 62 -8.42 -2.30 -12.42
N TYR A 63 -7.37 -1.71 -13.00
CA TYR A 63 -6.18 -1.32 -12.25
C TYR A 63 -6.49 -0.24 -11.21
N ARG A 64 -7.38 0.71 -11.50
CA ARG A 64 -7.84 1.69 -10.51
C ARG A 64 -8.55 1.03 -9.34
N ALA A 65 -9.44 0.07 -9.61
CA ALA A 65 -10.11 -0.68 -8.55
C ALA A 65 -9.11 -1.47 -7.70
N LEU A 66 -8.18 -2.18 -8.34
CA LEU A 66 -7.12 -2.94 -7.66
C LEU A 66 -6.25 -2.03 -6.77
N ILE A 67 -5.87 -0.85 -7.26
CA ILE A 67 -5.09 0.12 -6.49
C ILE A 67 -5.84 0.57 -5.25
N GLU A 68 -7.15 0.81 -5.34
CA GLU A 68 -7.96 1.18 -4.18
C GLU A 68 -8.08 0.02 -3.18
N GLU A 69 -8.24 -1.22 -3.65
CA GLU A 69 -8.22 -2.41 -2.78
C GLU A 69 -6.89 -2.55 -2.05
N LEU A 70 -5.76 -2.42 -2.76
CA LEU A 70 -4.42 -2.48 -2.17
C LEU A 70 -4.19 -1.37 -1.15
N LYS A 71 -4.71 -0.16 -1.38
CA LYS A 71 -4.65 0.93 -0.37
C LYS A 71 -5.41 0.58 0.89
N VAL A 72 -6.59 -0.04 0.75
CA VAL A 72 -7.39 -0.49 1.90
C VAL A 72 -6.64 -1.55 2.70
N ASP A 73 -5.99 -2.50 2.03
CA ASP A 73 -5.23 -3.54 2.73
C ASP A 73 -3.95 -3.01 3.38
N LEU A 74 -3.24 -2.08 2.74
CA LEU A 74 -2.13 -1.36 3.36
C LEU A 74 -2.59 -0.61 4.63
N LEU A 75 -3.72 0.09 4.55
CA LEU A 75 -4.29 0.81 5.70
C LEU A 75 -4.69 -0.15 6.83
N ARG A 76 -5.29 -1.30 6.51
CA ARG A 76 -5.64 -2.33 7.50
C ARG A 76 -4.40 -2.86 8.23
N GLN A 77 -3.32 -3.13 7.51
CA GLN A 77 -2.05 -3.57 8.10
C GLN A 77 -1.45 -2.50 9.04
N LEU A 78 -1.53 -1.22 8.65
CA LEU A 78 -1.09 -0.11 9.48
C LEU A 78 -1.93 0.01 10.77
N GLN A 79 -3.26 -0.09 10.65
CA GLN A 79 -4.18 -0.04 11.79
C GLN A 79 -4.01 -1.24 12.73
N ALA A 80 -3.87 -2.46 12.20
CA ALA A 80 -3.61 -3.66 12.99
C ALA A 80 -2.31 -3.51 13.80
N SER A 81 -1.28 -2.95 13.19
CA SER A 81 0.01 -2.69 13.84
C SER A 81 -0.06 -1.61 14.91
N LYS A 82 -0.95 -0.63 14.77
CA LYS A 82 -1.20 0.41 15.77
C LYS A 82 -1.93 -0.15 16.99
N SER A 83 -2.93 -1.00 16.77
CA SER A 83 -3.68 -1.68 17.84
C SER A 83 -2.81 -2.63 18.66
N ALA A 84 -1.89 -3.36 18.00
CA ALA A 84 -0.95 -4.25 18.68
C ALA A 84 0.05 -3.51 19.59
N ASP A 85 0.43 -2.28 19.21
CA ASP A 85 1.31 -1.41 20.00
C ASP A 85 0.61 -0.92 21.28
N GLN A 86 -0.67 -0.54 21.16
CA GLN A 86 -1.48 -0.03 22.28
C GLN A 86 -1.85 -1.11 23.30
N GLN A 87 -1.95 -2.39 22.91
CA GLN A 87 -2.24 -3.49 23.82
C GLN A 87 -1.06 -3.88 24.70
N SER A 88 0.19 -3.54 24.32
CA SER A 88 1.38 -3.86 25.12
C SER A 88 1.55 -2.97 26.36
N SER A 89 0.81 -1.86 26.48
CA SER A 89 0.88 -0.96 27.64
C SER A 89 -0.16 -1.23 28.75
N GLY A 90 -1.08 -2.19 28.55
CA GLY A 90 -2.19 -2.46 29.49
C GLY A 90 -2.01 -3.66 30.44
N GLY A 91 -0.92 -4.42 30.34
CA GLY A 91 -0.79 -5.73 30.98
C GLY A 91 0.15 -5.78 32.18
N ARG A 92 -0.07 -4.96 33.22
CA ARG A 92 0.50 -5.23 34.56
C ARG A 92 -0.28 -4.49 35.66
N ALA A 93 -1.29 -5.13 36.20
CA ALA A 93 -1.79 -4.84 37.53
C ALA A 93 -2.41 -6.08 38.17
N ARG A 94 -1.57 -6.70 39.02
CA ARG A 94 -1.89 -7.57 40.19
C ARG A 94 -2.35 -9.00 39.93
#